data_AF-A0A4U7C1N3-F1
#
_entry.id   AF-A0A4U7C1N3-F1
#
_cell.length_a   1.000
_cell.length_b   1.000
_cell.length_c   1.000
_cell.angle_alpha   90.00
_cell.angle_beta   90.00
_cell.angle_gamma   90.00
#
_symmetry.space_group_name_H-M   'P 1'
#
loop_
_entity.id
_entity.type
_entity.pdbx_description
1 polymer ?
#
loop_
_entity_poly.entity_id
_entity_poly.type
_entity_poly.pdbx_seq_one_letter_code
_entity_poly.pdbx_strand_id
1 'polypeptide(L)'
;MSTENYRPIDTQTLITRGVVALAIALIVNLVLGWIALTQNLVASTEFFQYPPIVVWTLLGMVGATVVYRVLTQRSTAPDQVFVRIAALVLVLSFIPDLGLVLFTDSVTLSEAIGLMSLHVPPAIVTVLAFPETPLGR
;
A
#
# COMPACT_ATOMS: atom_id res chain seq x y z
N MET A 1 34.53 15.57 0.72
CA MET A 1 33.17 15.16 0.31
C MET A 1 33.07 13.68 0.64
N SER A 2 32.54 13.36 1.82
CA SER A 2 32.42 11.99 2.32
C SER A 2 31.28 11.29 1.56
N THR A 3 31.62 10.35 0.69
CA THR A 3 30.66 9.39 0.15
C THR A 3 30.24 8.50 1.32
N GLU A 4 29.13 8.85 1.99
CA GLU A 4 28.48 7.90 2.89
C GLU A 4 28.11 6.69 2.05
N ASN A 5 28.85 5.60 2.25
CA ASN A 5 28.52 4.31 1.67
C ASN A 5 27.20 3.88 2.28
N TYR A 6 26.10 4.06 1.54
CA TYR A 6 24.80 3.54 1.89
C TYR A 6 24.95 2.04 2.21
N ARG A 7 24.75 1.67 3.47
CA ARG A 7 24.79 0.26 3.89
C ARG A 7 23.43 -0.35 3.63
N PRO A 8 23.34 -1.47 2.90
CA PRO A 8 22.06 -2.16 2.72
C PRO A 8 21.47 -2.51 4.08
N ILE A 9 20.17 -2.26 4.25
CA ILE A 9 19.43 -2.67 5.45
C ILE A 9 19.54 -4.18 5.60
N ASP A 10 19.80 -4.62 6.83
CA ASP A 10 19.81 -6.03 7.18
C ASP A 10 18.48 -6.71 6.84
N THR A 11 18.56 -7.93 6.28
CA THR A 11 17.37 -8.63 5.74
C THR A 11 16.38 -8.97 6.85
N GLN A 12 16.86 -9.31 8.05
CA GLN A 12 16.00 -9.62 9.19
C GLN A 12 15.25 -8.37 9.68
N THR A 13 15.92 -7.22 9.67
CA THR A 13 15.31 -5.92 9.98
C THR A 13 14.20 -5.58 8.98
N LEU A 14 14.44 -5.75 7.68
CA LEU A 14 13.43 -5.49 6.65
C LEU A 14 12.23 -6.43 6.77
N ILE A 15 12.45 -7.72 7.02
CA ILE A 15 11.37 -8.70 7.24
C ILE A 15 10.52 -8.31 8.45
N THR A 16 11.16 -7.96 9.57
CA THR A 16 10.46 -7.58 10.80
C THR A 16 9.60 -6.33 10.58
N ARG A 17 10.15 -5.30 9.94
CA ARG A 17 9.42 -4.10 9.55
C ARG A 17 8.26 -4.43 8.61
N GLY A 18 8.48 -5.29 7.63
CA GLY A 18 7.45 -5.77 6.69
C GLY A 18 6.29 -6.50 7.35
N VAL A 19 6.56 -7.41 8.29
CA VAL A 19 5.51 -8.15 9.01
C VAL A 19 4.68 -7.22 9.90
N VAL A 20 5.33 -6.33 10.66
CA VAL A 20 4.63 -5.35 11.51
C VAL A 20 3.80 -4.39 10.66
N ALA A 21 4.38 -3.88 9.58
CA ALA A 21 3.70 -3.02 8.62
C ALA A 21 2.47 -3.71 8.00
N LEU A 22 2.61 -4.97 7.59
CA LEU A 22 1.51 -5.74 7.04
C LEU A 22 0.39 -5.94 8.05
N ALA A 23 0.72 -6.27 9.31
CA ALA A 23 -0.28 -6.41 10.35
C ALA A 23 -1.07 -5.11 10.58
N ILE A 24 -0.37 -3.97 10.64
CA ILE A 24 -1.00 -2.65 10.77
C ILE A 24 -1.91 -2.35 9.56
N ALA A 25 -1.40 -2.54 8.34
CA ALA A 25 -2.15 -2.28 7.11
C ALA A 25 -3.42 -3.14 7.02
N LEU A 26 -3.32 -4.43 7.38
CA LEU A 26 -4.48 -5.33 7.42
C LEU A 26 -5.50 -4.88 8.46
N ILE A 27 -5.08 -4.57 9.69
CA ILE A 27 -5.99 -4.10 10.74
C ILE A 27 -6.74 -2.85 10.26
N VAL A 28 -6.02 -1.86 9.72
CA VAL A 28 -6.65 -0.62 9.26
C VAL A 28 -7.62 -0.88 8.11
N ASN A 29 -7.22 -1.65 7.09
CA ASN A 29 -8.09 -1.94 5.94
C ASN A 29 -9.34 -2.76 6.32
N LEU A 30 -9.21 -3.73 7.23
CA LEU A 30 -10.33 -4.51 7.72
C LEU A 30 -11.31 -3.64 8.53
N VAL A 31 -10.79 -2.71 9.34
CA VAL A 31 -11.62 -1.74 10.07
C VAL A 31 -12.33 -0.79 9.10
N LEU A 32 -11.64 -0.26 8.08
CA LEU A 32 -12.25 0.60 7.06
C LEU A 32 -13.34 -0.14 6.27
N GLY A 33 -13.08 -1.39 5.85
CA GLY A 33 -14.07 -2.22 5.19
C GLY A 33 -15.29 -2.49 6.08
N TRP A 34 -15.07 -2.78 7.37
CA TRP A 34 -16.15 -2.94 8.34
C TRP A 34 -16.98 -1.65 8.53
N ILE A 35 -16.33 -0.49 8.61
CA ILE A 35 -17.03 0.81 8.68
C ILE A 35 -17.86 1.04 7.41
N ALA A 36 -17.28 0.81 6.22
CA ALA A 36 -17.98 0.99 4.95
C ALA A 36 -19.25 0.14 4.85
N LEU A 37 -19.17 -1.12 5.27
CA LEU A 37 -20.29 -2.06 5.29
C LEU A 37 -21.35 -1.68 6.34
N THR A 38 -20.94 -1.38 7.57
CA THR A 38 -21.88 -1.09 8.67
C THR A 38 -22.60 0.25 8.52
N GLN A 39 -21.97 1.22 7.86
CA GLN A 39 -22.54 2.54 7.60
C GLN A 39 -23.28 2.62 6.25
N ASN A 40 -23.39 1.51 5.50
CA ASN A 40 -23.98 1.46 4.16
C ASN A 40 -23.38 2.50 3.19
N LEU A 41 -22.06 2.71 3.26
CA LEU A 41 -21.36 3.65 2.36
C LEU A 41 -21.20 3.08 0.94
N VAL A 42 -21.43 1.77 0.78
CA VAL A 42 -21.23 1.01 -0.44
C VAL A 42 -22.43 0.07 -0.65
N ALA A 43 -22.89 -0.07 -1.89
CA ALA A 43 -24.08 -0.85 -2.23
C ALA A 43 -23.76 -2.33 -2.50
N SER A 44 -22.62 -2.61 -3.14
CA SER A 44 -22.07 -3.95 -3.35
C SER A 44 -21.16 -4.37 -2.21
N THR A 45 -21.44 -5.55 -1.65
CA THR A 45 -20.63 -6.12 -0.56
C THR A 45 -19.44 -6.94 -1.06
N GLU A 46 -19.38 -7.29 -2.35
CA GLU A 46 -18.46 -8.32 -2.84
C GLU A 46 -16.98 -7.93 -2.70
N PHE A 47 -16.62 -6.70 -3.07
CA PHE A 47 -15.24 -6.22 -3.01
C PHE A 47 -14.82 -5.79 -1.60
N PHE A 48 -15.79 -5.49 -0.74
CA PHE A 48 -15.59 -5.12 0.66
C PHE A 48 -15.58 -6.31 1.61
N GLN A 49 -15.75 -7.54 1.09
CA GLN A 49 -15.59 -8.74 1.90
C GLN A 49 -14.14 -8.89 2.38
N TYR A 50 -13.98 -9.54 3.53
CA TYR A 50 -12.66 -9.72 4.13
C TYR A 50 -11.64 -10.46 3.26
N PRO A 51 -11.98 -11.55 2.52
CA PRO A 51 -10.98 -12.27 1.75
C PRO A 51 -10.34 -11.42 0.63
N PRO A 52 -11.10 -10.69 -0.22
CA PRO A 52 -10.52 -9.75 -1.18
C PRO A 52 -9.60 -8.70 -0.54
N ILE A 53 -10.05 -8.05 0.55
CA ILE A 53 -9.26 -7.02 1.23
C ILE A 53 -7.91 -7.58 1.69
N VAL A 54 -7.91 -8.78 2.27
CA VAL A 54 -6.68 -9.43 2.75
C VAL A 54 -5.74 -9.77 1.59
N VAL A 55 -6.24 -10.38 0.52
CA VAL A 55 -5.42 -10.80 -0.64
C VAL A 55 -4.77 -9.60 -1.32
N TRP A 56 -5.53 -8.54 -1.59
CA TRP A 56 -5.00 -7.34 -2.25
C TRP A 56 -4.02 -6.57 -1.37
N THR A 57 -4.30 -6.47 -0.05
CA THR A 57 -3.38 -5.85 0.90
C THR A 57 -2.07 -6.63 0.96
N LEU A 58 -2.12 -7.96 1.05
CA LEU A 58 -0.94 -8.82 1.03
C LEU A 58 -0.10 -8.60 -0.23
N LEU A 59 -0.75 -8.62 -1.40
CA LEU A 59 -0.07 -8.45 -2.68
C LEU A 59 0.66 -7.10 -2.76
N GLY A 60 -0.02 -6.01 -2.35
CA GLY A 60 0.57 -4.67 -2.32
C GLY A 60 1.77 -4.58 -1.36
N MET A 61 1.65 -5.13 -0.15
CA MET A 61 2.71 -5.10 0.87
C MET A 61 3.93 -5.94 0.47
N VAL A 62 3.71 -7.13 -0.11
CA VAL A 62 4.80 -7.97 -0.63
C VAL A 62 5.50 -7.29 -1.79
N GLY A 63 4.73 -6.74 -2.74
CA GLY A 63 5.27 -5.98 -3.86
C GLY A 63 6.14 -4.80 -3.40
N ALA A 64 5.64 -3.99 -2.45
CA ALA A 64 6.38 -2.88 -1.88
C ALA A 64 7.68 -3.32 -1.19
N THR A 65 7.66 -4.43 -0.46
CA THR A 65 8.84 -4.99 0.20
C THR A 65 9.90 -5.41 -0.81
N VAL A 66 9.49 -6.09 -1.89
CA VAL A 66 10.39 -6.50 -2.98
C VAL A 66 10.98 -5.28 -3.68
N VAL A 67 10.16 -4.29 -4.04
CA VAL A 67 10.62 -3.05 -4.67
C VAL A 67 11.65 -2.34 -3.80
N TYR A 68 11.36 -2.16 -2.51
CA TYR A 68 12.29 -1.51 -1.60
C TYR A 68 13.61 -2.27 -1.48
N ARG A 69 13.56 -3.61 -1.35
CA ARG A 69 14.75 -4.46 -1.34
C ARG A 69 15.60 -4.32 -2.61
N VAL A 70 14.97 -4.22 -3.78
CA VAL A 70 15.69 -4.00 -5.04
C VAL A 70 16.34 -2.61 -5.05
N LEU A 71 15.64 -1.59 -4.57
CA LEU A 71 16.17 -0.23 -4.51
C LEU A 71 17.38 -0.13 -3.58
N THR A 72 17.38 -0.78 -2.41
CA THR A 72 18.55 -0.76 -1.51
C THR A 72 19.80 -1.41 -2.11
N GLN A 73 19.65 -2.21 -3.16
CA GLN A 73 20.75 -2.86 -3.89
C GLN A 73 21.18 -2.11 -5.15
N ARG A 74 20.29 -1.30 -5.74
CA ARG A 74 20.46 -0.76 -7.11
C ARG A 74 20.46 0.77 -7.17
N SER A 75 19.94 1.45 -6.17
CA SER A 75 19.81 2.91 -6.12
C SER A 75 20.80 3.53 -5.14
N THR A 76 21.32 4.70 -5.49
CA THR A 76 22.12 5.54 -4.56
C THR A 76 21.24 6.36 -3.62
N ALA A 77 19.93 6.42 -3.86
CA ALA A 77 18.94 7.13 -3.05
C ALA A 77 17.64 6.31 -2.90
N PRO A 78 17.69 5.12 -2.27
CA PRO A 78 16.58 4.17 -2.23
C PRO A 78 15.32 4.71 -1.57
N ASP A 79 15.44 5.43 -0.45
CA ASP A 79 14.32 6.01 0.30
C ASP A 79 13.51 6.99 -0.57
N GLN A 80 14.19 7.96 -1.19
CA GLN A 80 13.54 8.98 -2.02
C GLN A 80 12.89 8.38 -3.27
N VAL A 81 13.57 7.40 -3.89
CA VAL A 81 13.03 6.70 -5.06
C VAL A 81 11.83 5.84 -4.67
N PHE A 82 11.89 5.17 -3.52
CA PHE A 82 10.79 4.35 -3.02
C PHE A 82 9.54 5.17 -2.76
N VAL A 83 9.65 6.31 -2.08
CA VAL A 83 8.49 7.20 -1.82
C VAL A 83 7.85 7.67 -3.12
N ARG A 84 8.65 8.03 -4.13
CA ARG A 84 8.13 8.41 -5.45
C ARG A 84 7.43 7.25 -6.15
N ILE A 85 8.01 6.05 -6.11
CA ILE A 85 7.39 4.85 -6.68
C ILE A 85 6.10 4.51 -5.94
N ALA A 86 6.08 4.55 -4.60
CA ALA A 86 4.90 4.29 -3.80
C ALA A 86 3.77 5.28 -4.13
N ALA A 87 4.09 6.57 -4.28
CA ALA A 87 3.12 7.57 -4.69
C ALA A 87 2.57 7.32 -6.11
N LEU A 88 3.45 6.98 -7.07
CA LEU A 88 3.02 6.63 -8.43
C LEU A 88 2.16 5.37 -8.45
N VAL A 89 2.57 4.32 -7.74
CA VAL A 89 1.84 3.05 -7.65
C VAL A 89 0.48 3.25 -6.99
N LEU A 90 0.37 4.09 -5.96
CA LEU A 90 -0.91 4.44 -5.33
C LEU A 90 -1.87 5.10 -6.34
N VAL A 91 -1.37 6.07 -7.12
CA VAL A 91 -2.20 6.73 -8.15
C VAL A 91 -2.60 5.73 -9.25
N LEU A 92 -1.66 4.89 -9.70
CA LEU A 92 -1.92 3.88 -10.71
C LEU A 92 -2.86 2.78 -10.20
N SER A 93 -2.84 2.46 -8.90
CA SER A 93 -3.72 1.44 -8.33
C SER A 93 -5.19 1.84 -8.31
N PHE A 94 -5.51 3.11 -8.57
CA PHE A 94 -6.89 3.58 -8.73
C PHE A 94 -7.47 3.27 -10.12
N ILE A 95 -6.63 2.96 -11.11
CA ILE A 95 -7.08 2.67 -12.47
C ILE A 95 -8.03 1.46 -12.50
N PRO A 96 -7.72 0.32 -11.83
CA PRO A 96 -8.67 -0.78 -11.69
C PRO A 96 -10.02 -0.36 -11.10
N ASP A 97 -10.03 0.46 -10.04
CA ASP A 97 -11.26 0.90 -9.37
C ASP A 97 -12.11 1.80 -10.28
N LEU A 98 -11.47 2.72 -11.02
CA LEU A 98 -12.15 3.52 -12.03
C LEU A 98 -12.67 2.65 -13.19
N GLY A 99 -11.91 1.63 -13.57
CA GLY A 99 -12.34 0.63 -14.55
C GLY A 99 -13.61 -0.09 -14.11
N LEU A 100 -13.73 -0.45 -12.83
CA LEU A 100 -14.95 -1.07 -12.31
C LEU A 100 -16.17 -0.16 -12.51
N VAL A 101 -16.07 1.14 -12.21
CA VAL A 101 -17.18 2.10 -12.44
C VAL A 101 -17.54 2.24 -13.92
N LEU A 102 -16.54 2.23 -14.81
CA LEU A 102 -16.74 2.47 -16.23
C LEU A 102 -17.27 1.26 -16.99
N PHE A 103 -16.99 0.05 -16.49
CA PHE A 103 -17.26 -1.19 -17.21
C PHE A 103 -18.17 -2.18 -16.46
N THR A 104 -18.60 -1.86 -15.24
CA THR A 104 -19.46 -2.73 -14.43
C THR A 104 -20.67 -1.97 -13.90
N ASP A 105 -21.85 -2.23 -14.47
CA ASP A 105 -23.09 -1.52 -14.13
C ASP A 105 -23.52 -1.65 -12.66
N SER A 106 -23.04 -2.68 -11.96
CA SER A 106 -23.31 -2.91 -10.55
C SER A 106 -22.42 -2.11 -9.60
N VAL A 107 -21.38 -1.43 -10.10
CA VAL A 107 -20.41 -0.71 -9.26
C VAL A 107 -20.73 0.77 -9.21
N THR A 108 -20.93 1.27 -7.98
CA THR A 108 -21.22 2.69 -7.75
C THR A 108 -19.94 3.54 -7.67
N LEU A 109 -20.05 4.84 -7.92
CA LEU A 109 -18.93 5.76 -7.73
C LEU A 109 -18.43 5.78 -6.26
N SER A 110 -19.34 5.67 -5.29
CA SER A 110 -18.99 5.60 -3.87
C SER A 110 -18.24 4.31 -3.52
N GLU A 111 -18.57 3.18 -4.13
CA GLU A 111 -17.80 1.94 -4.01
C GLU A 111 -16.38 2.10 -4.52
N ALA A 112 -16.20 2.64 -5.71
CA ALA A 112 -14.87 2.83 -6.25
C ALA A 112 -14.02 3.78 -5.39
N ILE A 113 -14.61 4.87 -4.89
CA ILE A 113 -13.92 5.75 -3.94
C ILE A 113 -13.57 4.99 -2.65
N GLY A 114 -14.47 4.15 -2.15
CA GLY A 114 -14.22 3.30 -0.99
C GLY A 114 -13.08 2.30 -1.23
N LEU A 115 -13.03 1.67 -2.40
CA LEU A 115 -11.97 0.74 -2.80
C LEU A 115 -10.63 1.45 -2.94
N MET A 116 -10.59 2.58 -3.66
CA MET A 116 -9.42 3.45 -3.76
C MET A 116 -8.89 3.84 -2.38
N SER A 117 -9.79 4.12 -1.43
CA SER A 117 -9.43 4.47 -0.06
C SER A 117 -8.70 3.34 0.68
N LEU A 118 -8.98 2.06 0.36
CA LEU A 118 -8.28 0.91 0.95
C LEU A 118 -6.83 0.76 0.46
N HIS A 119 -6.44 1.42 -0.63
CA HIS A 119 -5.04 1.44 -1.09
C HIS A 119 -4.18 2.43 -0.27
N VAL A 120 -4.80 3.42 0.36
CA VAL A 120 -4.10 4.51 1.04
C VAL A 120 -3.38 4.03 2.31
N PRO A 121 -3.99 3.28 3.24
CA PRO A 121 -3.29 2.84 4.45
C PRO A 121 -2.06 1.97 4.18
N PRO A 122 -2.09 0.94 3.30
CA PRO A 122 -0.89 0.17 2.95
C PRO A 122 0.21 1.05 2.33
N ALA A 123 -0.15 2.01 1.48
CA ALA A 123 0.82 2.93 0.89
C ALA A 123 1.49 3.83 1.95
N ILE A 124 0.71 4.39 2.87
CA ILE A 124 1.25 5.19 3.99
C ILE A 124 2.15 4.33 4.87
N VAL A 125 1.66 3.15 5.27
CA VAL A 125 2.38 2.26 6.19
C VAL A 125 3.71 1.79 5.59
N THR A 126 3.77 1.47 4.29
CA THR A 126 5.03 1.10 3.64
C THR A 126 6.02 2.25 3.55
N VAL A 127 5.54 3.47 3.23
CA VAL A 127 6.37 4.68 3.21
C VAL A 127 6.91 5.02 4.60
N LEU A 128 6.17 4.72 5.68
CA LEU A 128 6.65 4.94 7.05
C LEU A 128 7.56 3.82 7.56
N ALA A 129 7.33 2.58 7.13
CA ALA A 129 8.01 1.42 7.69
C ALA A 129 9.32 1.07 7.00
N PHE A 130 9.48 1.33 5.70
CA PHE A 130 10.64 0.87 4.95
C PHE A 130 11.80 1.87 4.89
N PRO A 131 11.60 3.12 4.42
CA PRO A 131 12.63 4.16 4.44
C PRO A 131 13.16 4.40 5.86
N GLU A 132 14.45 4.70 5.98
CA GLU A 132 15.02 5.18 7.25
C GLU A 132 14.75 6.67 7.43
N THR A 133 14.61 7.40 6.33
CA THR A 133 14.26 8.83 6.30
C THR A 133 13.04 9.09 5.41
N PRO A 134 11.82 8.68 5.82
CA PRO A 134 10.60 8.75 5.00
C PRO A 134 10.26 10.14 4.44
N LEU A 135 10.69 11.19 5.15
CA LEU A 135 10.26 12.58 4.92
C LEU A 135 11.44 13.57 4.84
N GLY A 136 12.68 13.08 4.74
CA GLY A 136 13.88 13.92 4.63
C GLY A 136 14.07 14.88 5.82
N ARG A 137 14.69 14.38 6.89
CA ARG A 137 15.46 15.20 7.82
C ARG A 137 16.79 14.50 8.07
#